data_AF-A0A535EBG2-F1
#
_entry.id   AF-A0A535EBG2-F1
#
_cell.length_a   1.000
_cell.length_b   1.000
_cell.length_c   1.000
_cell.angle_alpha   90.00
_cell.angle_beta   90.00
_cell.angle_gamma   90.00
#
_symmetry.space_group_name_H-M   'P 1'
#
loop_
_entity.id
_entity.type
_entity.pdbx_description
1 polymer ?
#
loop_
_entity_poly.entity_id
_entity_poly.type
_entity_poly.pdbx_seq_one_letter_code
_entity_poly.pdbx_strand_id
1 'polypeptide(L)'
;MSAEELADHLNKLSLNNPMWGEGGFRVGGRWLEIDPELSDQLAAVMLKCDLETARRRNEEEARWFVAGGVAVVYVNGKGWRPVKNKNWLRQAPQD
;
A
#
# COMPACT_ATOMS: atom_id res chain seq x y z
N MET A 1 11.28 3.02 -9.57
CA MET A 1 10.72 1.80 -8.98
C MET A 1 9.29 1.67 -9.47
N SER A 2 8.91 0.46 -9.87
CA SER A 2 7.53 0.13 -10.28
C SER A 2 6.73 -0.49 -9.13
N ALA A 3 5.40 -0.42 -9.21
CA ALA A 3 4.51 -1.13 -8.28
C ALA A 3 4.74 -2.66 -8.33
N GLU A 4 5.13 -3.19 -9.49
CA GLU A 4 5.42 -4.60 -9.70
C GLU A 4 6.65 -5.05 -8.91
N GLU A 5 7.73 -4.27 -8.95
CA GLU A 5 8.94 -4.52 -8.14
C GLU A 5 8.65 -4.45 -6.65
N LEU A 6 7.87 -3.46 -6.19
CA LEU A 6 7.50 -3.36 -4.78
C LEU A 6 6.68 -4.58 -4.35
N ALA A 7 5.65 -4.96 -5.13
CA ALA A 7 4.82 -6.12 -4.82
C ALA A 7 5.61 -7.43 -4.78
N ASP A 8 6.49 -7.67 -5.77
CA ASP A 8 7.37 -8.84 -5.78
C ASP A 8 8.28 -8.87 -4.54
N HIS A 9 8.85 -7.72 -4.17
CA HIS A 9 9.70 -7.61 -2.99
C HIS A 9 8.92 -7.94 -1.71
N LEU A 10 7.73 -7.33 -1.51
CA LEU A 10 6.90 -7.58 -0.34
C LEU A 10 6.46 -9.05 -0.23
N ASN A 11 6.20 -9.73 -1.35
CA ASN A 11 5.88 -11.16 -1.37
C ASN A 11 7.05 -12.07 -0.95
N LYS A 12 8.28 -11.58 -1.05
CA LYS A 12 9.49 -12.30 -0.61
C LYS A 12 9.80 -12.04 0.87
N LEU A 13 9.17 -11.04 1.49
CA LEU A 13 9.37 -10.75 2.90
C LEU A 13 8.66 -11.79 3.77
N SER A 14 9.33 -12.23 4.82
CA SER A 14 8.69 -13.03 5.86
C SER A 14 7.67 -12.20 6.64
N LEU A 15 6.60 -12.83 7.11
CA LEU A 15 5.58 -12.15 7.93
C LEU A 15 6.14 -11.60 9.25
N ASN A 16 7.23 -12.20 9.76
CA ASN A 16 7.93 -11.74 10.96
C ASN A 16 9.05 -10.72 10.67
N ASN A 17 9.08 -10.15 9.46
CA ASN A 17 10.13 -9.19 9.12
C ASN A 17 9.95 -7.89 9.93
N PRO A 18 10.98 -7.40 10.62
CA PRO A 18 10.87 -6.18 11.43
C PRO A 18 10.43 -4.94 10.62
N MET A 19 10.67 -4.92 9.31
CA MET A 19 10.28 -3.82 8.42
C MET A 19 8.77 -3.53 8.43
N TRP A 20 7.91 -4.50 8.80
CA TRP A 20 6.47 -4.26 8.93
C TRP A 20 6.11 -3.20 9.98
N GLY A 21 6.99 -2.94 10.94
CA GLY A 21 6.81 -1.91 11.98
C GLY A 21 7.59 -0.62 11.75
N GLU A 22 8.38 -0.52 10.68
CA GLU A 22 9.32 0.60 10.47
C GLU A 22 8.73 1.76 9.65
N GLY A 23 7.45 1.68 9.26
CA GLY A 23 6.79 2.73 8.46
C GLY A 23 7.31 2.83 7.01
N GLY A 24 8.00 1.80 6.53
CA GLY A 24 8.61 1.78 5.19
C GLY A 24 9.16 0.41 4.81
N PHE A 25 9.65 0.32 3.57
CA PHE A 25 10.20 -0.92 3.00
C PHE A 25 11.56 -0.69 2.36
N ARG A 26 12.47 -1.64 2.52
CA ARG A 26 13.79 -1.59 1.88
C ARG A 26 13.84 -2.40 0.59
N VAL A 27 13.55 -1.77 -0.54
CA VAL A 27 13.53 -2.44 -1.86
C VAL A 27 14.80 -2.08 -2.65
N GLY A 28 15.55 -3.10 -3.10
CA GLY A 28 16.75 -2.91 -3.92
C GLY A 28 17.83 -2.04 -3.24
N GLY A 29 17.93 -2.10 -1.91
CA GLY A 29 18.87 -1.29 -1.12
C GLY A 29 18.43 0.14 -0.82
N ARG A 30 17.28 0.59 -1.36
CA ARG A 30 16.70 1.91 -1.10
C ARG A 30 15.58 1.82 -0.08
N TRP A 31 15.52 2.79 0.83
CA TRP A 31 14.41 2.96 1.75
C TRP A 31 13.24 3.63 1.04
N LEU A 32 12.04 3.12 1.26
CA LEU A 32 10.79 3.65 0.73
C LEU A 32 9.84 3.85 1.88
N GLU A 33 9.61 5.10 2.21
CA GLU A 33 8.64 5.47 3.23
C GLU A 33 7.23 5.14 2.73
N ILE A 34 6.42 4.55 3.61
CA ILE A 34 4.98 4.40 3.39
C ILE A 34 4.37 5.78 3.61
N ASP A 35 3.57 6.21 2.64
CA ASP A 35 2.76 7.41 2.76
C ASP A 35 1.40 7.00 3.35
N PRO A 36 1.15 7.26 4.65
CA PRO A 36 -0.06 6.79 5.33
C PRO A 36 -1.31 7.46 4.76
N GLU A 37 -1.23 8.74 4.37
CA GLU A 37 -2.37 9.46 3.81
C GLU A 37 -2.77 8.91 2.44
N LEU A 38 -1.79 8.69 1.55
CA LEU A 38 -2.06 8.09 0.25
C LEU A 38 -2.50 6.62 0.36
N SER A 39 -2.04 5.90 1.39
CA SER A 39 -2.49 4.54 1.71
C SER A 39 -3.96 4.54 2.15
N ASP A 40 -4.31 5.49 3.02
CA ASP A 40 -5.63 6.09 3.30
C ASP A 40 -6.56 6.11 2.08
N GLN A 41 -6.17 6.97 1.16
CA GLN A 41 -6.91 7.27 -0.06
C GLN A 41 -6.99 6.06 -1.00
N LEU A 42 -5.91 5.28 -1.10
CA LEU A 42 -5.90 4.05 -1.89
C LEU A 42 -6.94 3.06 -1.35
N ALA A 43 -6.99 2.86 -0.04
CA ALA A 43 -8.00 2.01 0.59
C ALA A 43 -9.41 2.54 0.31
N ALA A 44 -9.65 3.85 0.42
CA ALA A 44 -10.95 4.47 0.15
C ALA A 44 -11.42 4.21 -1.29
N VAL A 45 -10.55 4.41 -2.27
CA VAL A 45 -10.86 4.15 -3.70
C VAL A 45 -11.12 2.67 -3.96
N MET A 46 -10.29 1.78 -3.39
CA MET A 46 -10.39 0.34 -3.61
C MET A 46 -11.62 -0.28 -2.93
N LEU A 47 -11.99 0.22 -1.75
CA LEU A 47 -13.15 -0.21 -0.98
C LEU A 47 -14.44 0.53 -1.37
N LYS A 48 -14.32 1.65 -2.11
CA LYS A 48 -15.42 2.57 -2.43
C LYS A 48 -16.15 3.07 -1.18
N CYS A 49 -15.39 3.48 -0.18
CA CYS A 49 -15.89 4.05 1.07
C CYS A 49 -15.31 5.44 1.32
N ASP A 50 -15.79 6.11 2.37
CA ASP A 50 -15.18 7.33 2.91
C ASP A 50 -13.78 7.07 3.50
N LEU A 51 -13.02 8.14 3.68
CA LEU A 51 -11.62 8.09 4.14
C LEU A 51 -11.50 7.59 5.59
N GLU A 52 -12.44 7.93 6.47
CA GLU A 52 -12.40 7.49 7.87
C GLU A 52 -12.57 5.96 7.97
N THR A 53 -13.55 5.41 7.26
CA THR A 53 -13.76 3.97 7.15
C THR A 53 -12.55 3.28 6.53
N ALA A 54 -11.97 3.88 5.49
CA ALA A 54 -10.78 3.36 4.82
C ALA A 54 -9.56 3.32 5.74
N ARG A 55 -9.31 4.40 6.48
CA ARG A 55 -8.24 4.48 7.48
C ARG A 55 -8.39 3.37 8.51
N ARG A 56 -9.58 3.25 9.12
CA ARG A 56 -9.82 2.22 10.14
C ARG A 56 -9.55 0.82 9.59
N ARG A 57 -10.05 0.53 8.38
CA ARG A 57 -9.80 -0.74 7.68
C ARG A 57 -8.32 -0.98 7.41
N ASN A 58 -7.59 0.05 7.01
CA ASN A 58 -6.18 -0.08 6.68
C ASN A 58 -5.30 -0.22 7.93
N GLU A 59 -5.66 0.43 9.04
CA GLU A 59 -5.03 0.21 10.35
C GLU A 59 -5.28 -1.21 10.88
N GLU A 60 -6.51 -1.73 10.71
CA GLU A 60 -6.87 -3.08 11.17
C GLU A 60 -6.28 -4.19 10.29
N GLU A 61 -6.27 -4.01 8.97
CA GLU A 61 -5.93 -5.07 8.02
C GLU A 61 -4.53 -4.93 7.39
N ALA A 62 -3.94 -3.72 7.41
CA ALA A 62 -2.64 -3.40 6.82
C ALA A 62 -2.48 -3.91 5.37
N ARG A 63 -3.50 -3.67 4.53
CA ARG A 63 -3.61 -4.25 3.17
C ARG A 63 -3.33 -3.29 2.03
N TRP A 64 -3.40 -1.98 2.23
CA TRP A 64 -3.22 -0.99 1.17
C TRP A 64 -2.04 -0.11 1.50
N PHE A 65 -1.00 -0.14 0.65
CA PHE A 65 0.19 0.66 0.86
C PHE A 65 0.58 1.45 -0.37
N VAL A 66 1.01 2.68 -0.12
CA VAL A 66 1.67 3.55 -1.08
C VAL A 66 3.06 3.85 -0.56
N ALA A 67 4.10 3.48 -1.30
CA ALA A 67 5.48 3.74 -0.92
C ALA A 67 6.29 4.19 -2.12
N GLY A 68 7.07 5.26 -1.98
CA GLY A 68 7.86 5.82 -3.09
C GLY A 68 7.03 6.16 -4.35
N GLY A 69 5.77 6.58 -4.16
CA GLY A 69 4.85 6.97 -5.23
C GLY A 69 4.22 5.82 -6.02
N VAL A 70 4.35 4.57 -5.56
CA VAL A 70 3.69 3.41 -6.16
C VAL A 70 2.77 2.73 -5.16
N ALA A 71 1.66 2.18 -5.66
CA ALA A 71 0.61 1.57 -4.85
C ALA A 71 0.60 0.05 -4.99
N VAL A 72 0.42 -0.63 -3.87
CA VAL A 72 0.28 -2.08 -3.76
C VAL A 72 -0.86 -2.45 -2.82
N VAL A 73 -1.48 -3.58 -3.08
CA VAL A 73 -2.58 -4.12 -2.26
C VAL A 73 -2.33 -5.58 -1.93
N TYR A 74 -2.55 -5.98 -0.70
CA TYR A 74 -2.51 -7.37 -0.28
C TYR A 74 -3.83 -8.06 -0.60
N VAL A 75 -3.76 -9.15 -1.36
CA VAL A 75 -4.90 -9.98 -1.73
C VAL A 75 -4.75 -11.35 -1.10
N ASN A 76 -5.71 -11.74 -0.25
CA ASN A 76 -5.70 -13.03 0.43
C ASN A 76 -5.50 -14.19 -0.56
N GLY A 77 -4.55 -15.07 -0.25
CA GLY A 77 -4.16 -16.22 -1.08
C GLY A 77 -3.38 -15.87 -2.36
N LYS A 78 -3.14 -14.59 -2.65
CA LYS A 78 -2.37 -14.12 -3.82
C LYS A 78 -1.19 -13.22 -3.46
N GLY A 79 -1.11 -12.75 -2.21
CA GLY A 79 -0.06 -11.88 -1.73
C GLY A 79 -0.21 -10.42 -2.19
N TRP A 80 0.88 -9.67 -2.16
CA TRP A 80 0.95 -8.29 -2.60
C TRP A 80 0.81 -8.18 -4.12
N ARG A 81 -0.02 -7.24 -4.57
CA ARG A 81 -0.32 -7.00 -5.99
C ARG A 81 -0.12 -5.53 -6.32
N PRO A 82 0.47 -5.22 -7.48
CA PRO A 82 0.60 -3.84 -7.94
C PRO A 82 -0.76 -3.26 -8.30
N VAL A 83 -1.03 -2.03 -7.87
CA VAL A 83 -2.20 -1.27 -8.32
C VAL A 83 -1.84 -0.59 -9.64
N LYS A 84 -2.30 -1.17 -10.75
CA LYS A 84 -1.97 -0.69 -12.11
C LYS A 84 -2.65 0.62 -12.49
N ASN A 85 -3.74 0.97 -11.81
CA ASN A 85 -4.59 2.08 -12.20
C ASN A 85 -4.09 3.41 -11.63
N LYS A 86 -3.16 4.10 -12.29
CA LYS A 86 -2.65 5.43 -11.84
C LYS A 86 -3.73 6.50 -11.61
N ASN A 87 -4.97 6.30 -12.09
CA ASN A 87 -6.09 7.21 -11.82
C ASN A 87 -6.64 7.10 -10.39
N TRP A 88 -6.21 6.13 -9.55
CA TRP A 88 -6.67 6.08 -8.15
C TRP A 88 -6.29 7.36 -7.38
N LEU A 89 -5.13 7.97 -7.69
CA LEU A 89 -4.71 9.27 -7.14
C LEU A 89 -5.60 10.45 -7.56
N ARG A 90 -6.28 10.36 -8.71
CA ARG A 90 -7.22 11.41 -9.18
C ARG A 90 -8.64 11.22 -8.65
N GLN A 91 -8.93 10.03 -8.12
CA GLN A 91 -10.24 9.65 -7.57
C GLN A 91 -10.26 9.74 -6.04
N ALA A 92 -9.12 10.05 -5.42
CA ALA A 92 -9.09 10.40 -4.01
C ALA A 92 -10.03 11.59 -3.79
N PRO A 93 -10.99 11.50 -2.84
CA PRO A 93 -11.82 12.64 -2.50
C PRO A 93 -10.90 13.79 -2.09
N GLN A 94 -10.96 14.89 -2.85
CA GLN A 94 -10.41 16.15 -2.38
C GLN A 94 -11.41 16.67 -1.36
N ASP A 95 -11.03 16.63 -0.09
CA ASP A 95 -11.80 17.24 1.00
C ASP A 95 -11.95 18.76 0.77
#